data_AF-A0ABC8R9Y4-F1
#
_entry.id   AF-A0ABC8R9Y4-F1
#
_cell.length_a   1.000
_cell.length_b   1.000
_cell.length_c   1.000
_cell.angle_alpha   90.00
_cell.angle_beta   90.00
_cell.angle_gamma   90.00
#
_symmetry.space_group_name_H-M   'P 1'
#
loop_
_entity.id
_entity.type
_entity.pdbx_description
1 polymer ?
#
loop_
_entity_poly.entity_id
_entity_poly.type
_entity_poly.pdbx_seq_one_letter_code
_entity_poly.pdbx_strand_id
1 'polypeptide(L)'
;MAGQFANPRSDPLEEKNGVKLPSYKGDNINGDAFNEKLRIPDPQTMIRAYCQAVATLNLLRAFATGGYVAIQVTQWNLDFVEHSEQEDRL
;
A
#
# COMPACT_ATOMS: atom_id res chain seq x y z
N MET A 1 2.98 1.02 -5.74
CA MET A 1 2.66 2.41 -5.33
C MET A 1 1.64 3.01 -6.29
N ALA A 2 0.85 4.00 -5.86
CA ALA A 2 -0.10 4.76 -6.69
C ALA A 2 -0.91 3.91 -7.71
N GLY A 3 -1.42 2.75 -7.27
CA GLY A 3 -2.09 1.81 -8.18
C GLY A 3 -2.02 0.33 -7.77
N GLN A 4 -1.18 -0.01 -6.78
CA GLN A 4 -1.10 -1.37 -6.23
C GLN A 4 -2.28 -1.64 -5.28
N PHE A 5 -3.47 -1.86 -5.85
CA PHE A 5 -4.71 -2.11 -5.10
C PHE A 5 -5.36 -3.46 -5.41
N ALA A 6 -4.80 -4.26 -6.32
CA ALA A 6 -5.28 -5.58 -6.67
C ALA A 6 -4.20 -6.63 -6.38
N ASN A 7 -4.61 -7.74 -5.78
CA ASN A 7 -3.75 -8.88 -5.47
C ASN A 7 -4.38 -10.18 -5.99
N PRO A 8 -3.70 -10.95 -6.86
CA PRO A 8 -4.18 -12.25 -7.31
C PRO A 8 -4.22 -13.23 -6.14
N ARG A 9 -5.22 -14.11 -6.13
CA ARG A 9 -5.38 -15.16 -5.11
C ARG A 9 -5.46 -16.51 -5.80
N SER A 10 -4.75 -17.49 -5.26
CA SER A 10 -4.75 -18.86 -5.76
C SER A 10 -6.08 -19.56 -5.55
N ASP A 11 -6.76 -19.26 -4.42
CA ASP A 11 -8.10 -19.77 -4.12
C ASP A 11 -9.15 -18.65 -4.24
N PRO A 12 -10.24 -18.86 -5.01
CA PRO A 12 -11.34 -17.92 -5.08
C PRO A 12 -12.09 -17.72 -3.75
N LEU A 13 -11.99 -18.66 -2.79
CA LEU A 13 -12.70 -18.61 -1.52
C LEU A 13 -11.74 -18.57 -0.32
N GLU A 14 -12.14 -17.83 0.72
CA GLU A 14 -11.50 -17.80 2.02
C GLU A 14 -12.46 -18.43 3.04
N GLU A 15 -11.98 -19.40 3.82
CA GLU A 15 -12.75 -20.05 4.86
C GLU A 15 -12.24 -19.65 6.25
N LYS A 16 -13.18 -19.23 7.13
CA LYS A 16 -12.89 -18.97 8.55
C LYS A 16 -14.01 -19.56 9.40
N ASN A 17 -13.65 -20.37 10.39
CA ASN A 17 -14.59 -20.99 11.33
C ASN A 17 -15.77 -21.71 10.64
N GLY A 18 -15.51 -22.40 9.53
CA GLY A 18 -16.52 -23.14 8.75
C GLY A 18 -17.37 -22.29 7.80
N VAL A 19 -17.19 -20.96 7.77
CA VAL A 19 -17.87 -20.05 6.83
C VAL A 19 -16.97 -19.75 5.66
N LYS A 20 -17.48 -19.90 4.42
CA LYS A 20 -16.77 -19.60 3.17
C LYS A 20 -17.28 -18.30 2.57
N LEU A 21 -16.36 -17.37 2.30
CA LEU A 21 -16.64 -16.11 1.59
C LEU A 21 -15.67 -15.95 0.41
N PRO A 22 -15.99 -15.12 -0.62
CA PRO A 22 -15.04 -14.78 -1.66
C PRO A 22 -13.73 -14.23 -1.07
N SER A 23 -12.60 -14.68 -1.58
CA SER A 23 -11.28 -14.19 -1.16
C SER A 23 -11.16 -12.68 -1.38
N TYR A 24 -10.47 -12.00 -0.45
CA TYR A 24 -10.10 -10.60 -0.64
C TYR A 24 -9.07 -10.49 -1.77
N LYS A 25 -9.39 -9.69 -2.78
CA LYS A 25 -8.60 -9.49 -4.00
C LYS A 25 -7.96 -8.10 -4.08
N GLY A 26 -8.06 -7.32 -3.01
CA GLY A 26 -7.54 -5.96 -2.96
C GLY A 26 -8.64 -4.89 -2.98
N ASP A 27 -8.28 -3.72 -2.45
CA ASP A 27 -9.21 -2.60 -2.19
C ASP A 27 -9.89 -2.03 -3.44
N ASN A 28 -9.38 -2.31 -4.64
CA ASN A 28 -10.05 -1.90 -5.88
C ASN A 28 -11.12 -2.89 -6.36
N ILE A 29 -11.24 -4.06 -5.73
CA ILE A 29 -12.22 -5.10 -6.06
C ILE A 29 -13.21 -5.32 -4.92
N ASN A 30 -12.73 -5.61 -3.71
CA ASN A 30 -13.58 -5.89 -2.55
C ASN A 30 -12.90 -5.48 -1.23
N GLY A 31 -13.64 -5.51 -0.12
CA GLY A 31 -13.14 -5.14 1.20
C GLY A 31 -12.33 -6.24 1.89
N ASP A 32 -11.38 -5.83 2.72
CA ASP A 32 -10.46 -6.69 3.46
C ASP A 32 -11.17 -7.49 4.57
N ALA A 33 -12.11 -6.85 5.26
CA ALA A 33 -12.86 -7.45 6.35
C ALA A 33 -13.62 -8.71 5.89
N PHE A 34 -13.63 -9.74 6.75
CA PHE A 34 -14.34 -11.00 6.49
C PHE A 34 -15.84 -10.83 6.75
N ASN A 35 -16.50 -10.07 5.87
CA ASN A 35 -17.90 -9.73 5.93
C ASN A 35 -18.52 -9.97 4.55
N GLU A 36 -19.65 -10.67 4.50
CA GLU A 36 -20.32 -11.04 3.25
C GLU A 36 -20.58 -9.85 2.32
N LYS A 37 -21.08 -8.73 2.85
CA LYS A 37 -21.36 -7.52 2.06
C LYS A 37 -20.09 -6.90 1.47
N LEU A 38 -18.99 -6.93 2.24
CA LEU A 38 -17.72 -6.35 1.82
C LEU A 38 -16.96 -7.27 0.84
N ARG A 39 -17.27 -8.56 0.79
CA ARG A 39 -16.65 -9.50 -0.16
C ARG A 39 -17.29 -9.50 -1.54
N ILE A 40 -18.45 -8.84 -1.70
CA ILE A 40 -19.09 -8.60 -3.01
C ILE A 40 -18.26 -7.56 -3.78
N PRO A 41 -17.82 -7.85 -5.02
CA PRO A 41 -17.11 -6.88 -5.83
C PRO A 41 -17.94 -5.63 -6.13
N ASP A 42 -17.37 -4.44 -5.92
CA ASP A 42 -18.03 -3.16 -6.17
C ASP A 42 -17.27 -2.35 -7.23
N PRO A 43 -17.84 -2.09 -8.42
CA PRO A 43 -17.18 -1.29 -9.44
C PRO A 43 -16.79 0.13 -8.98
N GLN A 44 -17.49 0.72 -8.01
CA GLN A 44 -17.18 2.06 -7.50
C GLN A 44 -15.82 2.11 -6.79
N THR A 45 -15.30 0.99 -6.28
CA THR A 45 -13.98 0.95 -5.65
C THR A 45 -12.84 1.24 -6.63
N MET A 46 -13.05 1.03 -7.93
CA MET A 46 -12.07 1.43 -8.96
C MET A 46 -11.89 2.94 -9.03
N ILE A 47 -12.98 3.72 -8.92
CA ILE A 47 -12.92 5.19 -8.93
C ILE A 47 -12.17 5.69 -7.68
N ARG A 48 -12.47 5.09 -6.52
CA ARG A 48 -11.78 5.41 -5.28
C ARG A 48 -10.27 5.09 -5.35
N ALA A 49 -9.92 3.93 -5.91
CA ALA A 49 -8.53 3.54 -6.14
C ALA A 49 -7.80 4.52 -7.08
N TYR A 50 -8.48 5.00 -8.14
CA TYR A 50 -7.95 6.03 -9.03
C TYR A 50 -7.68 7.35 -8.28
N CYS A 51 -8.63 7.86 -7.51
CA CYS A 51 -8.45 9.08 -6.73
C CYS A 51 -7.28 8.97 -5.75
N GLN A 52 -7.14 7.83 -5.07
CA GLN A 52 -6.02 7.58 -4.15
C GLN A 52 -4.68 7.50 -4.89
N ALA A 53 -4.64 6.88 -6.08
CA ALA A 53 -3.45 6.84 -6.93
C ALA A 53 -3.01 8.25 -7.35
N VAL A 54 -3.95 9.07 -7.81
CA VAL A 54 -3.67 10.46 -8.23
C VAL A 54 -3.17 11.30 -7.05
N ALA A 55 -3.82 11.22 -5.89
CA ALA A 55 -3.39 11.94 -4.69
C ALA A 55 -1.96 11.55 -4.27
N THR A 56 -1.67 10.23 -4.24
CA THR A 56 -0.34 9.71 -3.93
C THR A 56 0.71 10.20 -4.92
N LEU A 57 0.40 10.15 -6.22
CA LEU A 57 1.32 10.57 -7.27
C LEU A 57 1.57 12.08 -7.24
N ASN A 58 0.55 12.89 -6.95
CA ASN A 58 0.69 14.34 -6.81
C ASN A 58 1.61 14.70 -5.64
N LEU A 59 1.45 14.01 -4.50
CA LEU A 59 2.33 14.19 -3.35
C LEU A 59 3.78 13.79 -3.66
N LEU A 60 3.98 12.63 -4.31
CA LEU A 60 5.31 12.19 -4.73
C LEU A 60 5.97 13.18 -5.69
N ARG A 61 5.22 13.74 -6.64
CA ARG A 61 5.72 14.79 -7.54
C ARG A 61 6.11 16.05 -6.78
N ALA A 62 5.28 16.51 -5.85
CA ALA A 62 5.57 17.69 -5.03
C ALA A 62 6.86 17.52 -4.21
N PHE A 63 7.08 16.33 -3.65
CA PHE A 63 8.34 16.03 -2.95
C PHE A 63 9.53 15.95 -3.91
N ALA A 64 9.38 15.33 -5.08
CA ALA A 64 10.47 15.19 -6.04
C ALA A 64 10.92 16.53 -6.65
N THR A 65 10.00 17.48 -6.88
CA THR A 65 10.32 18.78 -7.48
C THR A 65 10.62 19.88 -6.46
N GLY A 66 10.23 19.70 -5.19
CA GLY A 66 10.33 20.73 -4.15
C GLY A 66 11.74 21.00 -3.59
N GLY A 67 12.80 20.34 -4.08
CA GLY A 67 14.21 20.60 -3.71
C GLY A 67 14.62 20.22 -2.27
N TYR A 68 13.68 20.11 -1.34
CA TYR A 68 13.91 19.81 0.07
C TYR A 68 14.34 18.37 0.35
N VAL A 69 14.01 17.44 -0.55
CA VAL A 69 14.31 16.00 -0.41
C VAL A 69 15.81 15.72 -0.59
N ALA A 70 16.53 16.50 -1.39
CA ALA A 70 17.95 16.26 -1.64
C ALA A 70 18.82 16.45 -0.40
N ILE A 71 18.49 17.44 0.46
CA ILE A 71 19.25 17.74 1.68
C ILE A 71 18.84 16.80 2.84
N GLN A 72 17.55 16.46 2.95
CA GLN A 72 17.09 15.56 4.02
C GLN A 72 17.50 14.10 3.83
N VAL A 73 17.61 13.61 2.59
CA VAL A 73 18.07 12.23 2.33
C VAL A 73 19.51 12.01 2.81
N THR A 74 20.39 13.01 2.64
CA THR A 74 21.75 12.94 3.18
C THR A 74 21.73 12.88 4.71
N GLN A 75 20.86 13.65 5.36
CA GLN A 75 20.73 13.62 6.82
C GLN A 75 20.18 12.28 7.33
N TRP A 76 19.12 11.73 6.70
CA TRP A 76 18.58 10.42 7.07
C TRP A 76 19.58 9.27 6.86
N ASN A 77 20.43 9.38 5.85
CA ASN A 77 21.50 8.40 5.64
C ASN A 77 22.58 8.49 6.73
N LEU A 78 22.95 9.70 7.15
CA LEU A 78 23.91 9.90 8.25
C LEU A 78 23.34 9.38 9.56
N ASP A 79 22.10 9.75 9.90
CA ASP A 79 21.41 9.28 11.10
C ASP A 79 21.27 7.74 11.12
N PHE A 80 21.03 7.10 9.96
CA PHE A 80 20.97 5.63 9.85
C PHE A 80 22.32 4.97 10.10
N VAL A 81 23.41 5.54 9.62
CA VAL A 81 24.77 5.00 9.81
C VAL A 81 25.20 5.10 11.27
N GLU A 82 24.96 6.24 11.93
CA GLU A 82 25.25 6.47 13.36
C GLU A 82 24.48 5.54 14.32
N HIS A 83 23.38 4.94 13.87
CA HIS A 83 22.56 4.02 14.68
C HIS A 83 22.62 2.57 14.17
N SER A 84 23.57 2.25 13.30
CA SER A 84 23.75 0.90 12.76
C SER A 84 24.82 0.13 13.54
N GLU A 85 24.57 -1.15 13.85
CA GLU A 85 25.55 -2.04 14.53
C GLU A 85 26.84 -2.30 13.73
N GLN A 86 26.98 -1.70 12.55
CA GLN A 86 28.16 -1.74 11.71
C GLN A 86 29.18 -0.67 12.07
N GLU A 87 28.82 0.35 12.85
CA GLU A 87 29.75 1.36 13.38
C GLU A 87 30.67 0.77 14.46
N ASP A 88 30.16 -0.15 15.29
CA ASP A 88 30.89 -0.80 16.40
C ASP A 88 31.97 -1.83 15.98
N ARG A 89 32.28 -1.95 14.68
CA ARG A 89 33.27 -2.91 14.15
C ARG A 89 34.50 -2.28 13.48
N LEU A 90 34.66 -0.96 13.55
CA LEU A 90 35.86 -0.23 13.11
C LEU A 90 36.64 0.32 14.30
#